data_AF-A0A1G0IH72-F1
#
_entry.id   AF-A0A1G0IH72-F1
#
_cell.length_a   1.000
_cell.length_b   1.000
_cell.length_c   1.000
_cell.angle_alpha   90.00
_cell.angle_beta   90.00
_cell.angle_gamma   90.00
#
_symmetry.space_group_name_H-M   'P 1'
#
loop_
_entity.id
_entity.type
_entity.pdbx_description
1 polymer ?
#
loop_
_entity_poly.entity_id
_entity_poly.type
_entity_poly.pdbx_seq_one_letter_code
_entity_poly.pdbx_strand_id
1 'polypeptide(L)'
;MSIRSIYIFCFLAVSGLLGTGMFIQYVDGIMPCPLCLLQRFSFGLLGILFFIGIFLSSRNAGRKIMAFLAAMVALTGAILAARQIWLQHFPPMTANECGASLQYMLKALPLQEVLRKIFFGANAECAEKSWQFLSMDMANWSLLFFLFFLSIAFYCFRKK
;
A
#
# COMPACT_ATOMS: atom_id res chain seq x y z
N MET A 1 -5.75 26.53 -5.65
CA MET A 1 -6.43 25.44 -4.92
C MET A 1 -6.29 25.62 -3.41
N SER A 2 -7.42 25.57 -2.70
CA SER A 2 -7.45 25.47 -1.24
C SER A 2 -6.89 24.13 -0.80
N ILE A 3 -6.16 24.10 0.32
CA ILE A 3 -5.56 22.88 0.86
C ILE A 3 -6.62 21.82 1.18
N ARG A 4 -7.81 22.24 1.61
CA ARG A 4 -8.95 21.33 1.82
C ARG A 4 -9.33 20.57 0.55
N SER A 5 -9.33 21.24 -0.60
CA SER A 5 -9.62 20.60 -1.89
C SER A 5 -8.57 19.54 -2.26
N ILE A 6 -7.30 19.76 -1.90
CA ILE A 6 -6.22 18.79 -2.12
C ILE A 6 -6.47 17.55 -1.25
N TYR A 7 -6.79 17.71 0.03
CA TYR A 7 -7.10 16.58 0.92
C TYR A 7 -8.33 15.80 0.46
N ILE A 8 -9.39 16.47 0.00
CA ILE A 8 -10.59 15.83 -0.55
C ILE A 8 -10.24 15.03 -1.82
N PHE A 9 -9.46 15.61 -2.73
CA PHE A 9 -9.04 14.93 -3.95
C PHE A 9 -8.21 13.68 -3.64
N CYS A 10 -7.25 13.78 -2.72
CA CYS A 10 -6.46 12.63 -2.28
C CYS A 10 -7.33 11.55 -1.63
N PHE A 11 -8.29 11.93 -0.79
CA PHE A 11 -9.22 10.99 -0.15
C PHE A 11 -10.07 10.24 -1.18
N LEU A 12 -10.61 10.94 -2.19
CA LEU A 12 -11.35 10.32 -3.29
C LEU A 12 -10.45 9.38 -4.09
N ALA A 13 -9.22 9.79 -4.40
CA ALA A 13 -8.28 8.98 -5.17
C ALA A 13 -7.94 7.67 -4.43
N VAL A 14 -7.62 7.74 -3.12
CA VAL A 14 -7.36 6.55 -2.30
C VAL A 14 -8.59 5.63 -2.22
N SER A 15 -9.78 6.21 -2.03
CA SER A 15 -11.02 5.44 -1.95
C SER A 15 -11.32 4.73 -3.27
N GLY A 16 -11.11 5.41 -4.41
CA GLY A 16 -11.23 4.82 -5.74
C GLY A 16 -10.24 3.69 -5.97
N LEU A 17 -8.97 3.88 -5.57
CA LEU A 17 -7.93 2.85 -5.69
C LEU A 17 -8.25 1.59 -4.87
N LEU A 18 -8.71 1.77 -3.62
CA LEU A 18 -9.14 0.67 -2.77
C LEU A 18 -10.37 -0.04 -3.37
N GLY A 19 -11.34 0.71 -3.89
CA GLY A 19 -12.53 0.19 -4.55
C GLY A 19 -12.19 -0.64 -5.78
N THR A 20 -11.37 -0.11 -6.70
CA THR A 20 -10.91 -0.84 -7.89
C THR A 20 -10.11 -2.08 -7.50
N GLY A 21 -9.26 -1.98 -6.48
CA GLY A 21 -8.53 -3.14 -5.97
C GLY A 21 -9.45 -4.23 -5.41
N MET A 22 -10.49 -3.88 -4.66
CA MET A 22 -11.48 -4.85 -4.16
C MET A 22 -12.29 -5.46 -5.30
N PHE A 23 -12.67 -4.64 -6.29
CA PHE A 23 -13.41 -5.10 -7.47
C PHE A 23 -12.64 -6.17 -8.24
N ILE A 24 -11.36 -5.91 -8.54
CA ILE A 24 -10.49 -6.86 -9.26
C ILE A 24 -10.33 -8.16 -8.46
N GLN A 25 -10.20 -8.10 -7.14
CA GLN A 25 -10.13 -9.31 -6.32
C GLN A 25 -11.41 -10.14 -6.34
N TYR A 26 -12.56 -9.48 -6.30
CA TYR A 26 -13.85 -10.16 -6.29
C TYR A 26 -14.20 -10.76 -7.65
N VAL A 27 -13.77 -10.09 -8.74
CA VAL A 27 -14.03 -10.52 -10.12
C VAL A 27 -13.06 -11.61 -10.57
N ASP A 28 -11.74 -11.43 -10.35
CA ASP A 28 -10.73 -12.40 -10.81
C ASP A 28 -10.53 -13.55 -9.82
N GLY A 29 -11.11 -13.47 -8.61
CA GLY A 29 -11.01 -14.53 -7.60
C GLY A 29 -9.58 -14.79 -7.09
N ILE A 30 -8.65 -13.86 -7.35
CA ILE A 30 -7.23 -14.02 -7.03
C ILE A 30 -7.02 -13.83 -5.53
N MET A 31 -6.40 -14.81 -4.87
CA MET A 31 -6.00 -14.69 -3.47
C MET A 31 -4.98 -13.56 -3.29
N PRO A 32 -5.24 -12.55 -2.44
CA PRO A 32 -4.27 -11.47 -2.22
C PRO A 32 -2.98 -11.98 -1.62
N CYS A 33 -1.85 -11.72 -2.28
CA CYS A 33 -0.54 -11.84 -1.64
C CYS A 33 -0.51 -11.00 -0.35
N PRO A 34 0.09 -11.51 0.73
CA PRO A 34 0.11 -10.83 2.03
C PRO A 34 0.79 -9.45 2.01
N LEU A 35 1.79 -9.21 1.14
CA LEU A 35 2.36 -7.86 0.94
C LEU A 35 1.33 -6.87 0.36
N CYS A 36 0.46 -7.32 -0.57
CA CYS A 36 -0.61 -6.48 -1.11
C CYS A 36 -1.64 -6.12 -0.02
N LEU A 37 -1.90 -7.03 0.92
CA LEU A 37 -2.78 -6.73 2.05
C LEU A 37 -2.19 -5.63 2.93
N LEU A 38 -0.88 -5.67 3.21
CA LEU A 38 -0.21 -4.59 3.95
C LEU A 38 -0.22 -3.26 3.21
N GLN A 39 -0.02 -3.24 1.89
CA GLN A 39 -0.14 -2.02 1.11
C GLN A 39 -1.55 -1.43 1.19
N ARG A 40 -2.59 -2.28 1.18
CA ARG A 40 -3.97 -1.83 1.38
C ARG A 40 -4.20 -1.22 2.76
N PHE A 41 -3.62 -1.79 3.82
CA PHE A 41 -3.66 -1.16 5.13
C PHE A 41 -2.98 0.21 5.12
N SER A 42 -1.82 0.36 4.46
CA SER A 42 -1.16 1.67 4.29
C SER A 42 -2.03 2.67 3.52
N PHE A 43 -2.70 2.25 2.45
CA PHE A 43 -3.66 3.09 1.73
C PHE A 43 -4.86 3.47 2.60
N GLY A 44 -5.42 2.53 3.37
CA GLY A 44 -6.50 2.81 4.31
C GLY A 44 -6.11 3.84 5.37
N LEU A 45 -4.91 3.70 5.95
CA LEU A 45 -4.31 4.68 6.86
C LEU A 45 -4.14 6.05 6.21
N LEU A 46 -3.65 6.13 4.97
CA LEU A 46 -3.57 7.38 4.21
C LEU A 46 -4.95 8.01 4.01
N GLY A 47 -5.96 7.22 3.66
CA GLY A 47 -7.35 7.69 3.52
C GLY A 47 -7.86 8.33 4.81
N ILE A 48 -7.66 7.68 5.96
CA ILE A 48 -8.06 8.21 7.27
C ILE A 48 -7.32 9.51 7.58
N LEU A 49 -6.00 9.56 7.33
CA LEU A 49 -5.21 10.77 7.54
C LEU A 49 -5.65 11.93 6.64
N PHE A 50 -5.98 11.67 5.37
CA PHE A 50 -6.50 12.69 4.48
C PHE A 50 -7.89 13.16 4.92
N PHE A 51 -8.76 12.25 5.37
CA PHE A 51 -10.08 12.59 5.89
C PHE A 51 -9.99 13.51 7.12
N ILE A 52 -9.18 13.16 8.11
CA ILE A 52 -8.92 14.01 9.29
C ILE A 52 -8.25 15.33 8.87
N GLY A 53 -7.39 15.28 7.85
CA GLY A 53 -6.73 16.45 7.26
C GLY A 53 -7.70 17.50 6.71
N ILE A 54 -8.89 17.10 6.22
CA ILE A 54 -9.94 18.01 5.75
C ILE A 54 -10.40 18.93 6.90
N PHE A 55 -10.63 18.36 8.08
CA PHE A 55 -11.07 19.11 9.27
C PHE A 55 -9.95 19.94 9.88
N LEU A 56 -8.74 19.35 10.02
CA LEU A 56 -7.59 20.02 10.62
C LEU A 56 -6.92 21.06 9.71
N SER A 57 -7.27 21.10 8.42
CA SER A 57 -6.73 22.08 7.46
C SER A 57 -7.00 23.54 7.83
N SER A 58 -7.89 23.83 8.79
CA SER A 58 -8.14 25.20 9.25
C SER A 58 -6.99 25.78 10.08
N ARG A 59 -6.14 24.94 10.69
CA ARG A 59 -5.01 25.36 11.54
C ARG A 59 -3.70 24.99 10.87
N ASN A 60 -2.77 25.94 10.76
CA ASN A 60 -1.45 25.72 10.15
C ASN A 60 -0.65 24.59 10.83
N ALA A 61 -0.75 24.46 12.15
CA ALA A 61 -0.11 23.36 12.89
C ALA A 61 -0.74 22.00 12.56
N GLY A 62 -2.08 21.93 12.51
CA GLY A 62 -2.82 20.71 12.16
C GLY A 62 -2.47 20.22 10.76
N ARG A 63 -2.38 21.12 9.78
CA ARG A 63 -1.94 20.79 8.41
C ARG A 63 -0.55 20.15 8.40
N LYS A 64 0.43 20.75 9.08
CA LYS A 64 1.82 20.24 9.08
C LYS A 64 1.92 18.87 9.73
N ILE A 65 1.23 18.66 10.86
CA ILE A 65 1.18 17.37 11.54
C ILE A 65 0.58 16.32 10.60
N MET A 66 -0.60 16.58 10.04
CA MET A 66 -1.26 15.62 9.14
C MET A 66 -0.45 15.34 7.87
N ALA A 67 0.21 16.36 7.29
CA ALA A 67 1.10 16.19 6.15
C ALA A 67 2.33 15.32 6.51
N PHE A 68 2.92 15.52 7.69
CA PHE A 68 4.03 14.72 8.18
C PHE A 68 3.64 13.26 8.40
N LEU A 69 2.51 13.01 9.08
CA LEU A 69 1.97 11.65 9.26
C LEU A 69 1.66 10.99 7.91
N ALA A 70 1.02 11.70 6.98
CA ALA A 70 0.72 11.17 5.66
C ALA A 70 2.01 10.84 4.89
N ALA A 71 3.06 11.67 4.99
CA ALA A 71 4.36 11.38 4.37
C ALA A 71 5.00 10.11 4.96
N MET A 72 4.97 9.92 6.28
CA MET A 72 5.48 8.72 6.94
C MET A 72 4.75 7.45 6.45
N VAL A 73 3.41 7.48 6.39
CA VAL A 73 2.62 6.32 5.93
C VAL A 73 2.83 6.06 4.43
N ALA A 74 2.92 7.10 3.61
CA ALA A 74 3.21 6.94 2.19
C ALA A 74 4.61 6.35 1.96
N LEU A 75 5.59 6.74 2.78
CA LEU A 75 6.96 6.24 2.69
C LEU A 75 7.05 4.77 3.10
N THR A 76 6.35 4.35 4.16
CA THR A 76 6.28 2.92 4.54
C THR A 76 5.59 2.10 3.45
N GLY A 77 4.48 2.59 2.87
CA GLY A 77 3.82 1.96 1.73
C GLY A 77 4.70 1.83 0.49
N ALA A 78 5.48 2.87 0.17
CA ALA A 78 6.44 2.86 -0.93
C ALA A 78 7.57 1.83 -0.71
N ILE A 79 8.08 1.70 0.52
CA ILE A 79 9.09 0.68 0.86
C ILE A 79 8.52 -0.73 0.67
N LEU A 80 7.28 -0.98 1.11
CA LEU A 80 6.60 -2.26 0.92
C LEU A 80 6.40 -2.60 -0.56
N ALA A 81 5.99 -1.61 -1.37
CA ALA A 81 5.84 -1.78 -2.81
C ALA A 81 7.18 -2.03 -3.51
N ALA A 82 8.23 -1.28 -3.16
CA ALA A 82 9.57 -1.50 -3.67
C ALA A 82 10.10 -2.89 -3.32
N ARG A 83 9.82 -3.38 -2.10
CA ARG A 83 10.17 -4.74 -1.68
C ARG A 83 9.44 -5.79 -2.52
N GLN A 84 8.15 -5.60 -2.80
CA GLN A 84 7.39 -6.50 -3.67
C GLN A 84 7.95 -6.54 -5.09
N ILE A 85 8.27 -5.38 -5.66
CA ILE A 85 8.89 -5.28 -7.00
C ILE A 85 10.24 -5.99 -7.01
N TRP A 86 11.05 -5.83 -5.96
CA TRP A 86 12.33 -6.53 -5.85
C TRP A 86 12.15 -8.06 -5.85
N LEU A 87 11.16 -8.57 -5.12
CA LEU A 87 10.82 -10.00 -5.10
C LEU A 87 10.30 -10.51 -6.45
N GLN A 88 9.59 -9.67 -7.23
CA GLN A 88 9.12 -10.01 -8.57
C GLN A 88 10.24 -10.04 -9.62
N HIS A 89 11.33 -9.29 -9.43
CA HIS A 89 12.46 -9.25 -10.36
C HIS A 89 13.56 -10.26 -10.00
N PHE A 90 13.71 -10.57 -8.71
CA PHE A 90 14.69 -11.53 -8.19
C PHE A 90 13.97 -12.66 -7.45
N PRO A 91 13.26 -13.56 -8.15
CA PRO A 91 12.67 -14.74 -7.53
C PRO A 91 13.81 -15.60 -6.93
N PRO A 92 13.83 -15.85 -5.62
CA PRO A 92 14.85 -16.69 -5.02
C PRO A 92 14.73 -18.12 -5.57
N MET A 93 15.86 -18.71 -5.99
CA MET A 93 15.91 -20.07 -6.54
C MET A 93 15.41 -21.17 -5.57
N THR A 94 15.22 -20.85 -4.30
CA THR A 94 14.59 -21.69 -3.27
C THR A 94 13.05 -21.57 -3.21
N ALA A 95 12.41 -21.03 -4.25
CA ALA A 95 10.96 -21.11 -4.44
C ALA A 95 10.48 -22.51 -4.87
N ASN A 96 11.37 -23.50 -4.94
CA ASN A 96 11.03 -24.91 -5.12
C ASN A 96 10.69 -25.56 -3.77
N GLU A 97 9.39 -25.79 -3.57
CA GLU A 97 8.79 -26.91 -2.82
C GLU A 97 8.61 -26.87 -1.28
N CYS A 98 9.03 -25.85 -0.52
CA CYS A 98 8.74 -25.86 0.93
C CYS A 98 8.40 -24.49 1.58
N GLY A 99 7.57 -23.69 0.91
CA GLY A 99 6.81 -22.64 1.57
C GLY A 99 5.38 -23.13 1.79
N ALA A 100 5.04 -23.59 3.00
CA ALA A 100 3.69 -24.03 3.33
C ALA A 100 2.65 -23.03 2.82
N SER A 101 1.62 -23.51 2.11
CA SER A 101 0.52 -22.69 1.60
C SER A 101 -0.01 -21.78 2.71
N LEU A 102 -0.41 -20.55 2.34
CA LEU A 102 -0.97 -19.55 3.26
C LEU A 102 -2.06 -20.13 4.18
N GLN A 103 -2.80 -21.16 3.69
CA GLN A 103 -3.81 -21.89 4.45
C GLN A 103 -3.27 -22.81 5.57
N TYR A 104 -2.06 -23.36 5.47
CA TYR A 104 -1.44 -24.14 6.55
C TYR A 104 -0.81 -23.24 7.62
N MET A 105 -0.20 -22.12 7.20
CA MET A 105 0.38 -21.15 8.13
C MET A 105 -0.68 -20.39 8.94
N LEU A 106 -1.81 -20.00 8.34
CA LEU A 106 -2.93 -19.38 9.08
C LEU A 106 -3.61 -20.34 10.06
N LYS A 107 -3.57 -21.66 9.80
CA LYS A 107 -4.13 -22.69 10.70
C LYS A 107 -3.17 -23.10 11.82
N ALA A 108 -1.86 -22.99 11.62
CA ALA A 108 -0.85 -23.54 12.54
C ALA A 108 -0.01 -22.49 13.29
N LEU A 109 0.07 -21.24 12.84
CA LEU A 109 0.89 -20.20 13.48
C LEU A 109 0.09 -18.93 13.83
N PRO A 110 0.37 -18.29 14.98
CA PRO A 110 -0.26 -17.04 15.39
C PRO A 110 -0.02 -15.92 14.36
N LEU A 111 -1.00 -15.03 14.19
CA LEU A 111 -0.99 -13.92 13.21
C LEU A 111 0.29 -13.06 13.26
N GLN A 112 0.94 -12.96 14.43
CA GLN A 112 2.19 -12.24 14.64
C GLN A 112 3.39 -12.90 13.93
N GLU A 113 3.48 -14.23 13.94
CA GLU A 113 4.53 -14.97 13.26
C GLU A 113 4.28 -15.06 11.75
N VAL A 114 3.00 -15.05 11.34
CA VAL A 114 2.59 -14.92 9.94
C VAL A 114 3.07 -13.57 9.38
N LEU A 115 2.82 -12.45 10.07
CA LEU A 115 3.35 -11.13 9.67
C LEU A 115 4.89 -11.13 9.55
N ARG A 116 5.59 -11.76 10.50
CA ARG A 116 7.06 -11.83 10.49
C ARG A 116 7.58 -12.68 9.32
N LYS A 117 6.96 -13.82 9.03
CA LYS A 117 7.30 -14.65 7.86
C LYS A 117 6.86 -14.03 6.53
N ILE A 118 5.89 -13.13 6.50
CA ILE A 118 5.54 -12.35 5.30
C ILE A 118 6.59 -11.27 5.00
N PHE A 119 7.10 -10.60 6.03
CA PHE A 119 8.15 -9.58 5.88
C PHE A 119 9.54 -10.18 5.59
N PHE A 120 9.85 -11.34 6.19
CA PHE A 120 11.17 -11.96 6.12
C PHE A 120 11.24 -13.24 5.29
N GLY A 121 10.12 -13.91 5.02
CA GLY A 121 10.02 -15.12 4.21
C GLY A 121 9.52 -14.83 2.79
N ALA A 122 10.26 -15.31 1.80
CA ALA A 122 9.90 -15.18 0.39
C ALA A 122 8.95 -16.34 0.01
N ASN A 123 7.64 -16.06 -0.06
CA ASN A 123 6.67 -17.02 -0.56
C ASN A 123 6.60 -16.96 -2.11
N ALA A 124 6.52 -18.11 -2.77
CA ALA A 124 6.40 -18.22 -4.22
C ALA A 124 5.16 -17.49 -4.78
N GLU A 125 4.07 -17.44 -4.00
CA GLU A 125 2.81 -16.77 -4.36
C GLU A 125 2.95 -15.24 -4.55
N CYS A 126 3.99 -14.60 -3.99
CA CYS A 126 4.23 -13.16 -4.15
C CYS A 126 5.20 -12.83 -5.31
N ALA A 127 5.85 -13.84 -5.89
CA ALA A 127 6.69 -13.69 -7.08
C ALA A 127 5.89 -13.79 -8.39
N GLU A 128 4.69 -14.41 -8.34
CA GLU A 128 3.83 -14.56 -9.49
C GLU A 128 3.13 -13.24 -9.86
N LYS A 129 3.25 -12.83 -11.11
CA LYS A 129 2.59 -11.63 -11.67
C LYS A 129 1.19 -12.01 -12.14
N SER A 130 0.24 -12.08 -11.22
CA SER A 130 -1.13 -12.51 -11.52
C SER A 130 -1.97 -11.47 -12.26
N TRP A 131 -1.60 -10.18 -12.21
CA TRP A 131 -2.32 -9.11 -12.93
C TRP A 131 -1.37 -8.06 -13.49
N GLN A 132 -1.40 -7.90 -14.82
CA GLN A 132 -0.65 -6.90 -15.57
C GLN A 132 -1.61 -5.97 -16.30
N PHE A 133 -1.49 -4.68 -16.02
CA PHE A 133 -2.24 -3.66 -16.76
C PHE A 133 -1.26 -2.69 -17.36
N LEU A 134 -1.33 -2.57 -18.70
CA LEU A 134 -0.46 -1.71 -19.49
C LEU A 134 1.04 -2.08 -19.33
N SER A 135 1.37 -3.38 -19.32
CA SER A 135 2.72 -3.92 -19.08
C SER A 135 3.34 -3.60 -17.70
N MET A 136 2.57 -3.02 -16.77
CA MET A 136 2.97 -2.76 -15.40
C MET A 136 2.18 -3.63 -14.42
N ASP A 137 2.89 -4.21 -13.45
CA ASP A 137 2.30 -5.00 -12.38
C ASP A 137 1.57 -4.10 -11.36
N MET A 138 0.60 -4.67 -10.65
CA MET A 138 -0.11 -4.00 -9.54
C MET A 138 0.86 -3.34 -8.52
N ALA A 139 1.99 -3.98 -8.25
CA ALA A 139 3.00 -3.46 -7.32
C ALA A 139 3.64 -2.14 -7.81
N ASN A 140 3.91 -2.04 -9.12
CA ASN A 140 4.45 -0.82 -9.73
C ASN A 140 3.43 0.32 -9.68
N TRP A 141 2.15 0.03 -9.96
CA TRP A 141 1.07 1.00 -9.84
C TRP A 141 0.94 1.51 -8.40
N SER A 142 0.90 0.61 -7.41
CA SER A 142 0.87 0.99 -5.99
C SER A 142 2.04 1.90 -5.61
N LEU A 143 3.26 1.59 -6.07
CA LEU A 143 4.46 2.41 -5.81
C LEU A 143 4.29 3.82 -6.37
N LEU A 144 3.82 3.96 -7.61
CA LEU A 144 3.57 5.26 -8.22
C LEU A 144 2.55 6.08 -7.42
N PHE A 145 1.46 5.46 -6.96
CA PHE A 145 0.48 6.15 -6.13
C PHE A 145 1.06 6.57 -4.78
N PHE A 146 1.86 5.73 -4.12
CA PHE A 146 2.53 6.12 -2.88
C PHE A 146 3.49 7.30 -3.07
N LEU A 147 4.28 7.32 -4.15
CA LEU A 147 5.16 8.45 -4.49
C LEU A 147 4.37 9.73 -4.81
N PHE A 148 3.23 9.60 -5.49
CA PHE A 148 2.34 10.71 -5.78
C PHE A 148 1.77 11.32 -4.49
N PHE A 149 1.23 10.50 -3.58
CA PHE A 149 0.73 10.96 -2.29
C PHE A 149 1.83 11.56 -1.41
N LEU A 150 3.04 10.99 -1.44
CA LEU A 150 4.20 11.52 -0.72
C LEU A 150 4.59 12.92 -1.23
N SER A 151 4.59 13.11 -2.55
CA SER A 151 4.87 14.40 -3.19
C SER A 151 3.82 15.45 -2.82
N ILE A 152 2.54 15.07 -2.78
CA ILE A 152 1.45 15.95 -2.32
C ILE A 152 1.59 16.29 -0.83
N ALA A 153 1.91 15.30 0.01
CA ALA A 153 2.13 15.52 1.43
C ALA A 153 3.27 16.53 1.67
N PHE A 154 4.38 16.37 0.93
CA PHE A 154 5.50 17.30 0.99
C PHE A 154 5.14 18.71 0.50
N TYR A 155 4.35 18.81 -0.57
CA TYR A 155 3.83 20.09 -1.06
C TYR A 155 2.95 20.79 0.00
N CYS A 156 2.03 20.06 0.64
CA CYS A 156 1.19 20.56 1.73
C CYS A 156 1.99 20.96 2.98
N PHE A 157 3.14 20.31 3.22
CA PHE A 157 4.04 20.65 4.32
C PHE A 157 4.80 21.97 4.07
N ARG A 158 5.24 22.22 2.83
CA ARG A 158 6.00 23.43 2.44
C ARG A 158 5.14 24.68 2.29
N LYS A 159 3.88 24.52 1.88
CA LYS A 159 2.98 25.67 1.69
C LYS A 159 2.77 26.36 3.05
N LYS A 160 3.01 27.68 3.14
CA LYS A 160 2.74 28.51 4.34
C LYS A 160 1.25 28.79 4.46
#